data_AF-A0A9P5IYH4-F1
#
_entry.id   AF-A0A9P5IYH4-F1
#
_cell.length_a   1.000
_cell.length_b   1.000
_cell.length_c   1.000
_cell.angle_alpha   90.00
_cell.angle_beta   90.00
_cell.angle_gamma   90.00
#
_symmetry.space_group_name_H-M   'P 1'
#
loop_
_entity.id
_entity.type
_entity.pdbx_description
1 polymer ?
#
loop_
_entity_poly.entity_id
_entity_poly.type
_entity_poly.pdbx_seq_one_letter_code
_entity_poly.pdbx_strand_id
1 'polypeptide(L)'
;MNSGSEQKTEASELQGKQEDKRLRQKCEVCLNFFGEEILEDNKSQPKTAECDHLTEVCLPCLQESMAFTISEGSHILTCPICSQELEQWFIEICCTKTMFTTYCDLALQSYLQSDPNFFWCLAPNCGSGQIREGDDPEMICGSCKAPTYVHH
;
A
#
# COMPACT_ATOMS: atom_id res chain seq x y z
N MET A 1 33.67 -1.55 63.72
CA MET A 1 33.75 -0.17 64.24
C MET A 1 34.89 0.53 63.54
N ASN A 2 34.63 1.74 63.06
CA ASN A 2 35.48 2.69 62.35
C ASN A 2 35.89 2.38 60.90
N SER A 3 35.89 3.29 59.93
CA SER A 3 35.25 4.60 59.64
C SER A 3 36.20 5.32 58.67
N GLY A 4 35.65 5.97 57.64
CA GLY A 4 36.25 7.15 56.97
C GLY A 4 37.31 6.86 55.91
N SER A 5 37.06 7.15 54.63
CA SER A 5 37.13 8.48 53.98
C SER A 5 38.58 8.85 53.63
N GLU A 6 38.99 8.73 52.36
CA GLU A 6 38.89 9.76 51.30
C GLU A 6 40.27 10.35 51.01
N GLN A 7 40.40 10.93 49.81
CA GLN A 7 41.55 11.62 49.19
C GLN A 7 42.35 10.73 48.20
N LYS A 8 42.51 11.08 46.92
CA LYS A 8 42.25 12.36 46.22
C LYS A 8 42.46 12.17 44.69
N THR A 9 41.76 13.01 43.92
CA THR A 9 42.16 13.67 42.64
C THR A 9 42.40 12.78 41.40
N GLU A 10 41.53 12.79 40.39
CA GLU A 10 41.26 13.82 39.35
C GLU A 10 42.06 13.60 38.04
N ALA A 11 41.29 13.54 36.96
CA ALA A 11 41.62 13.84 35.55
C ALA A 11 42.33 12.79 34.67
N SER A 12 41.93 12.84 33.39
CA SER A 12 42.30 12.03 32.21
C SER A 12 41.71 10.60 32.18
N GLU A 13 41.01 10.14 31.16
CA GLU A 13 40.94 10.60 29.78
C GLU A 13 39.67 10.05 29.11
N LEU A 14 39.07 10.90 28.28
CA LEU A 14 38.00 10.64 27.34
C LEU A 14 38.31 9.40 26.48
N GLN A 15 37.49 8.35 26.53
CA GLN A 15 37.43 7.28 25.53
C GLN A 15 36.22 6.40 25.83
N GLY A 16 35.22 6.22 24.97
CA GLY A 16 34.85 6.90 23.74
C GLY A 16 33.33 6.76 23.65
N LYS A 17 32.63 7.85 23.35
CA LYS A 17 31.23 7.77 22.93
C LYS A 17 31.26 7.23 21.52
N GLN A 18 31.16 5.91 21.39
CA GLN A 18 30.91 5.24 20.14
C GLN A 18 29.49 5.66 19.71
N GLU A 19 29.42 6.71 18.88
CA GLU A 19 28.22 7.07 18.16
C GLU A 19 27.87 5.91 17.23
N ASP A 20 27.01 5.05 17.74
CA ASP A 20 26.24 4.07 16.97
C ASP A 20 25.40 4.85 15.95
N LYS A 21 25.95 5.06 14.75
CA LYS A 21 25.27 5.70 13.60
C LYS A 21 24.18 4.76 13.09
N ARG A 22 23.08 4.68 13.83
CA ARG A 22 21.79 4.16 13.37
C ARG A 22 21.41 4.91 12.10
N LEU A 23 21.39 4.24 10.95
CA LEU A 23 20.99 4.80 9.66
C LEU A 23 19.46 5.02 9.67
N ARG A 24 19.00 6.05 10.39
CA ARG A 24 17.61 6.51 10.30
C ARG A 24 17.43 7.19 8.94
N GLN A 25 16.72 6.53 8.02
CA GLN A 25 16.37 7.14 6.74
C GLN A 25 15.27 8.19 6.97
N LYS A 26 15.30 9.27 6.20
CA LYS A 26 14.28 10.33 6.27
C LYS A 26 13.29 10.10 5.13
N CYS A 27 11.99 10.13 5.44
CA CYS A 27 10.95 9.95 4.44
C CYS A 27 10.89 11.18 3.53
N GLU A 28 10.96 10.99 2.21
CA GLU A 28 10.87 12.10 1.25
C GLU A 28 9.46 12.71 1.17
N VAL A 29 8.43 12.01 1.67
CA VAL A 29 7.04 12.49 1.68
C VAL A 29 6.72 13.28 2.96
N CYS A 30 6.85 12.68 4.14
CA CYS A 30 6.48 13.33 5.41
C CYS A 30 7.66 13.93 6.18
N LEU A 31 8.89 13.76 5.68
CA LEU A 31 10.12 14.27 6.30
C LEU A 31 10.45 13.69 7.68
N ASN A 32 9.68 12.69 8.16
CA ASN A 32 9.94 11.98 9.41
C ASN A 32 10.99 10.88 9.21
N PHE A 33 11.74 10.59 10.26
CA PHE A 33 12.68 9.47 10.27
C PHE A 33 11.95 8.13 10.40
N PHE A 34 12.40 7.14 9.64
CA PHE A 34 11.88 5.78 9.64
C PHE A 34 13.02 4.77 9.36
N GLY A 35 12.73 3.49 9.56
CA GLY A 35 13.73 2.41 9.55
C GLY A 35 13.88 1.80 10.95
N GLU A 36 13.98 0.47 11.00
CA GLU A 36 13.94 -0.30 12.24
C GLU A 36 15.29 -0.26 12.98
N GLU A 37 15.23 -0.11 14.31
CA GLU A 37 16.37 -0.39 15.18
C GLU A 37 16.60 -1.90 15.17
N ILE A 38 17.58 -2.34 14.37
CA ILE A 38 18.18 -3.68 14.30
C ILE A 38 17.32 -4.77 14.97
N LEU A 39 16.31 -5.26 14.24
CA LEU A 39 15.92 -6.66 14.42
C LEU A 39 16.84 -7.46 13.50
N GLU A 40 17.49 -8.48 14.08
CA GLU A 40 18.33 -9.44 13.38
C GLU A 40 17.49 -10.29 12.41
N ASP A 41 16.98 -9.68 11.35
CA ASP A 41 16.63 -10.32 10.09
C ASP A 41 16.40 -9.22 9.04
N ASN A 42 17.22 -9.22 8.00
CA ASN A 42 17.25 -8.21 6.95
C ASN A 42 15.91 -8.07 6.20
N LYS A 43 14.97 -7.28 6.74
CA LYS A 43 13.82 -6.75 5.99
C LYS A 43 14.17 -5.37 5.45
N SER A 44 15.01 -5.32 4.42
CA SER A 44 15.03 -4.15 3.54
C SER A 44 13.62 -3.95 2.98
N GLN A 45 13.12 -2.72 2.94
CA GLN A 45 11.86 -2.44 2.25
C GLN A 45 11.92 -3.01 0.82
N PRO A 46 10.82 -3.64 0.35
CA PRO A 46 10.80 -4.20 -0.98
C PRO A 46 11.03 -3.11 -2.03
N LYS A 47 11.77 -3.44 -3.09
CA LYS A 47 12.00 -2.58 -4.26
C LYS A 47 11.13 -3.08 -5.39
N THR A 48 10.53 -2.17 -6.16
CA THR A 48 9.91 -2.55 -7.43
C THR A 48 10.94 -2.45 -8.55
N ALA A 49 10.69 -3.13 -9.68
CA ALA A 49 11.55 -3.05 -10.84
C ALA A 49 11.49 -1.66 -11.53
N GLU A 50 10.42 -0.91 -11.29
CA GLU A 50 10.06 0.32 -11.99
C GLU A 50 10.56 1.59 -11.30
N CYS A 51 10.81 1.56 -9.98
CA CYS A 51 11.44 2.69 -9.28
C CYS A 51 12.13 2.31 -7.95
N ASP A 52 13.28 2.95 -7.67
CA ASP A 52 14.05 2.73 -6.42
C ASP A 52 13.59 3.63 -5.24
N HIS A 53 12.70 4.60 -5.48
CA HIS A 53 12.27 5.57 -4.48
C HIS A 53 11.44 4.98 -3.33
N LEU A 54 10.99 3.73 -3.44
CA LEU A 54 10.14 3.09 -2.42
C LEU A 54 10.90 2.79 -1.12
N THR A 55 12.23 2.80 -1.17
CA THR A 55 13.11 2.76 0.02
C THR A 55 13.27 4.14 0.69
N GLU A 56 12.77 5.20 0.07
CA GLU A 56 12.83 6.59 0.54
C GLU A 56 11.48 7.06 1.10
N VAL A 57 10.45 6.20 1.05
CA VAL A 57 9.10 6.47 1.54
C VAL A 57 8.76 5.54 2.69
N CYS A 58 8.32 6.09 3.82
CA CYS A 58 7.87 5.27 4.93
C CYS A 58 6.55 4.56 4.59
N LEU A 59 6.36 3.35 5.12
CA LEU A 59 5.15 2.55 4.88
C LEU A 59 3.83 3.32 5.14
N PRO A 60 3.69 4.13 6.21
CA PRO A 60 2.48 4.92 6.42
C PRO A 60 2.15 5.87 5.27
N CYS A 61 3.14 6.63 4.76
CA CYS A 61 2.91 7.56 3.64
C CYS A 61 2.57 6.84 2.34
N LEU A 62 3.22 5.69 2.10
CA LEU A 62 2.91 4.85 0.94
C LEU A 62 1.46 4.31 1.03
N GLN A 63 1.06 3.78 2.19
CA GLN A 63 -0.30 3.28 2.42
C GLN A 63 -1.35 4.39 2.32
N GLU A 64 -1.05 5.59 2.82
CA GLU A 64 -1.95 6.75 2.73
C GLU A 64 -2.15 7.19 1.27
N SER A 65 -1.07 7.24 0.48
CA SER A 65 -1.15 7.52 -0.96
C SER A 65 -1.98 6.48 -1.72
N MET A 66 -1.78 5.19 -1.41
CA MET A 66 -2.57 4.10 -1.99
C MET A 66 -4.04 4.19 -1.57
N ALA A 67 -4.31 4.41 -0.28
CA ALA A 67 -5.66 4.52 0.26
C ALA A 67 -6.44 5.69 -0.37
N PHE A 68 -5.77 6.83 -0.58
CA PHE A 68 -6.37 7.97 -1.29
C PHE A 68 -6.78 7.58 -2.71
N THR A 69 -5.89 6.95 -3.47
CA THR A 69 -6.17 6.51 -4.86
C THR A 69 -7.32 5.50 -4.92
N ILE A 70 -7.36 4.55 -3.98
CA ILE A 70 -8.45 3.57 -3.85
C ILE A 70 -9.76 4.28 -3.49
N SER A 71 -9.74 5.29 -2.62
CA SER A 71 -10.93 6.05 -2.23
C SER A 71 -11.52 6.86 -3.39
N GLU A 72 -10.69 7.28 -4.34
CA GLU A 72 -11.11 7.91 -5.60
C GLU A 72 -11.63 6.89 -6.64
N GLY A 73 -11.70 5.59 -6.28
CA GLY A 73 -12.22 4.53 -7.14
C GLY A 73 -11.23 4.00 -8.19
N SER A 74 -9.93 4.25 -8.01
CA SER A 74 -8.90 3.77 -8.92
C SER A 74 -8.08 2.61 -8.31
N HIS A 75 -7.79 1.60 -9.12
CA HIS A 75 -6.84 0.54 -8.78
C HIS A 75 -5.41 0.83 -9.30
N ILE A 76 -5.21 1.92 -10.05
CA ILE A 76 -3.89 2.27 -10.61
C ILE A 76 -3.08 2.98 -9.52
N LEU A 77 -2.36 2.20 -8.71
CA LEU A 77 -1.55 2.71 -7.61
C LEU A 77 -0.17 3.12 -8.10
N THR A 78 0.31 4.28 -7.66
CA THR A 78 1.58 4.84 -8.13
C THR A 78 2.51 5.23 -6.98
N CYS A 79 3.81 5.29 -7.29
CA CYS A 79 4.82 5.83 -6.40
C CYS A 79 4.52 7.32 -6.11
N PRO A 80 4.47 7.75 -4.84
CA PRO A 80 4.17 9.15 -4.49
C PRO A 80 5.29 10.14 -4.87
N ILE A 81 6.46 9.66 -5.30
CA ILE A 81 7.60 10.50 -5.70
C ILE A 81 7.67 10.68 -7.23
N CYS A 82 7.55 9.59 -8.00
CA CYS A 82 7.76 9.62 -9.44
C CYS A 82 6.55 9.21 -10.28
N SER A 83 5.42 8.89 -9.64
CA SER A 83 4.16 8.48 -10.27
C SER A 83 4.24 7.22 -11.16
N GLN A 84 5.32 6.43 -11.05
CA GLN A 84 5.38 5.11 -11.69
C GLN A 84 4.38 4.15 -11.05
N GLU A 85 3.71 3.34 -11.86
CA GLU A 85 2.77 2.33 -11.39
C GLU A 85 3.47 1.28 -10.52
N LEU A 86 2.81 0.86 -9.45
CA LEU A 86 3.31 -0.13 -8.52
C LEU A 86 2.95 -1.54 -8.99
N GLU A 87 3.89 -2.47 -8.85
CA GLU A 87 3.64 -3.87 -9.17
C GLU A 87 2.65 -4.51 -8.19
N GLN A 88 1.81 -5.42 -8.69
CA GLN A 88 0.79 -6.09 -7.88
C GLN A 88 1.35 -6.82 -6.66
N TRP A 89 2.49 -7.53 -6.82
CA TRP A 89 3.11 -8.25 -5.70
C TRP A 89 3.59 -7.30 -4.60
N PHE A 90 4.03 -6.09 -4.97
CA PHE A 90 4.46 -5.07 -4.03
C PHE A 90 3.27 -4.48 -3.28
N ILE A 91 2.19 -4.19 -4.02
CA ILE A 91 0.91 -3.74 -3.45
C ILE A 91 0.42 -4.76 -2.40
N GLU A 92 0.44 -6.06 -2.71
CA GLU A 92 0.02 -7.13 -1.79
C GLU A 92 0.81 -7.12 -0.47
N ILE A 93 2.13 -6.90 -0.54
CA ILE A 93 3.00 -6.89 0.65
C ILE A 93 2.79 -5.61 1.49
N CYS A 94 2.60 -4.47 0.84
CA CYS A 94 2.50 -3.17 1.52
C CYS A 94 1.09 -2.86 2.01
N CYS A 95 0.05 -3.50 1.48
CA CYS A 95 -1.33 -3.22 1.86
C CYS A 95 -1.76 -3.92 3.15
N THR A 96 -2.69 -3.30 3.87
CA THR A 96 -3.51 -4.05 4.83
C THR A 96 -4.45 -4.98 4.07
N LYS A 97 -4.92 -6.05 4.72
CA LYS A 97 -5.87 -6.99 4.10
C LYS A 97 -7.10 -6.30 3.51
N THR A 98 -7.67 -5.35 4.26
CA THR A 98 -8.86 -4.61 3.82
C THR A 98 -8.57 -3.74 2.61
N MET A 99 -7.41 -3.05 2.58
CA MET A 99 -7.02 -2.21 1.46
C MET A 99 -6.76 -3.04 0.20
N PHE A 100 -6.09 -4.19 0.35
CA PHE A 100 -5.84 -5.11 -0.76
C PHE A 100 -7.13 -5.71 -1.33
N THR A 101 -8.11 -6.05 -0.48
CA THR A 101 -9.43 -6.50 -0.95
C THR A 101 -10.11 -5.43 -1.81
N THR A 102 -10.18 -4.18 -1.35
CA THR A 102 -10.78 -3.09 -2.12
C THR A 102 -10.03 -2.84 -3.44
N TYR A 103 -8.69 -2.87 -3.40
CA TYR A 103 -7.86 -2.80 -4.61
C TYR A 103 -8.22 -3.89 -5.62
N CYS A 104 -8.32 -5.15 -5.18
CA CYS A 104 -8.67 -6.29 -6.03
C CYS A 104 -10.08 -6.15 -6.62
N ASP A 105 -11.05 -5.66 -5.83
CA ASP A 105 -12.41 -5.41 -6.32
C ASP A 105 -12.41 -4.34 -7.43
N LEU A 106 -11.68 -3.25 -7.25
CA LEU A 106 -11.54 -2.19 -8.25
C LEU A 106 -10.82 -2.68 -9.53
N ALA A 107 -9.75 -3.47 -9.37
CA ALA A 107 -9.02 -4.06 -10.49
C ALA A 107 -9.90 -5.03 -11.29
N LEU A 108 -10.67 -5.88 -10.60
CA LEU A 108 -11.63 -6.79 -11.22
C LEU A 108 -12.74 -6.02 -11.95
N GLN A 109 -13.30 -4.99 -11.33
CA GLN A 109 -14.32 -4.15 -11.96
C GLN A 109 -13.79 -3.48 -13.22
N SER A 110 -12.58 -2.92 -13.17
CA SER A 110 -11.95 -2.30 -14.34
C SER A 110 -11.69 -3.32 -15.45
N TYR A 111 -11.23 -4.53 -15.12
CA TYR A 111 -11.05 -5.59 -16.10
C TYR A 111 -12.37 -5.99 -16.75
N LEU A 112 -13.42 -6.20 -15.96
CA LEU A 112 -14.75 -6.54 -16.47
C LEU A 112 -15.35 -5.44 -17.34
N GLN A 113 -15.24 -4.18 -16.94
CA GLN A 113 -15.73 -3.03 -17.70
C GLN A 113 -14.99 -2.81 -19.03
N SER A 114 -13.80 -3.37 -19.19
CA SER A 114 -13.08 -3.34 -20.46
C SER A 114 -13.68 -4.26 -21.51
N ASP A 115 -14.50 -5.25 -21.10
CA ASP A 115 -15.25 -6.10 -22.01
C ASP A 115 -16.52 -5.36 -22.48
N PRO A 116 -16.69 -5.10 -23.78
CA PRO A 116 -17.87 -4.40 -24.30
C PRO A 116 -19.20 -5.15 -24.07
N ASN A 117 -19.14 -6.44 -23.73
CA ASN A 117 -20.31 -7.25 -23.43
C ASN A 117 -20.61 -7.33 -21.93
N PHE A 118 -19.84 -6.65 -21.08
CA PHE A 118 -20.12 -6.61 -19.65
C PHE A 118 -21.18 -5.56 -19.31
N PHE A 119 -22.21 -5.98 -18.59
CA PHE A 119 -23.30 -5.11 -18.15
C PHE A 119 -23.58 -5.29 -16.66
N TRP A 120 -23.81 -4.16 -15.98
CA TRP A 120 -24.31 -4.14 -14.61
C TRP A 120 -25.80 -4.45 -14.56
N CYS A 121 -26.22 -5.22 -13.56
CA CYS A 121 -27.63 -5.40 -13.24
C CYS A 121 -28.21 -4.07 -12.73
N LEU A 122 -29.34 -3.63 -13.30
CA LEU A 122 -30.00 -2.39 -12.89
C LEU A 122 -31.09 -2.60 -11.83
N ALA A 123 -31.27 -3.84 -11.35
CA ALA A 123 -32.27 -4.13 -10.33
C ALA A 123 -31.89 -3.47 -9.00
N PRO A 124 -32.85 -2.87 -8.27
CA PRO A 124 -32.57 -2.28 -6.97
C PRO A 124 -32.02 -3.35 -6.02
N ASN A 125 -30.94 -3.01 -5.31
CA ASN A 125 -30.21 -3.90 -4.41
C ASN A 125 -29.46 -5.07 -5.08
N CYS A 126 -29.27 -5.05 -6.40
CA CYS A 126 -28.40 -5.98 -7.10
C CYS A 126 -27.15 -5.26 -7.60
N GLY A 127 -25.98 -5.63 -7.09
CA GLY A 127 -24.68 -5.12 -7.55
C GLY A 127 -23.94 -6.11 -8.46
N SER A 128 -24.63 -7.11 -9.01
CA SER A 128 -24.01 -8.12 -9.87
C SER A 128 -23.82 -7.56 -11.27
N GLY A 129 -22.68 -7.88 -11.90
CA GLY A 129 -22.46 -7.70 -13.32
C GLY A 129 -22.29 -9.05 -14.02
N GLN A 130 -22.52 -9.08 -15.32
CA GLN A 130 -22.31 -10.27 -16.13
C GLN A 130 -21.89 -9.91 -17.56
N ILE A 131 -21.16 -10.83 -18.18
CA ILE A 131 -20.84 -10.77 -19.60
C ILE A 131 -22.03 -11.38 -20.35
N ARG A 132 -22.58 -10.66 -21.33
CA ARG A 132 -23.65 -11.14 -22.21
C ARG A 132 -23.06 -12.00 -23.33
N GLU A 133 -23.73 -13.12 -23.62
CA GLU A 133 -23.50 -13.87 -24.84
C GLU A 133 -24.57 -13.48 -25.88
N GLY A 134 -24.16 -12.95 -27.04
CA GLY A 134 -25.04 -12.64 -28.17
C GLY A 134 -25.58 -11.21 -28.25
N ASP A 135 -26.49 -10.99 -29.22
CA ASP A 135 -27.26 -9.79 -29.64
C ASP A 135 -28.35 -9.23 -28.72
N ASP A 136 -28.90 -10.04 -27.80
CA ASP A 136 -30.25 -9.76 -27.29
C ASP A 136 -30.32 -8.50 -26.42
N PRO A 137 -31.28 -7.58 -26.69
CA PRO A 137 -31.39 -6.31 -25.96
C PRO A 137 -31.82 -6.50 -24.51
N GLU A 138 -32.29 -7.69 -24.14
CA GLU A 138 -32.66 -8.07 -22.79
C GLU A 138 -31.58 -8.98 -22.19
N MET A 139 -31.06 -8.56 -21.03
CA MET A 139 -30.15 -9.35 -20.22
C MET A 139 -30.89 -9.81 -18.95
N ILE A 140 -30.91 -11.12 -18.69
CA ILE A 140 -31.44 -11.67 -17.43
C ILE A 140 -30.29 -11.84 -16.43
N CYS A 141 -30.40 -11.17 -15.28
CA CYS A 141 -29.37 -11.23 -14.26
C CYS A 141 -29.17 -12.66 -13.73
N GLY A 142 -27.94 -13.17 -13.77
CA GLY A 142 -27.59 -14.49 -13.24
C GLY A 142 -27.86 -14.64 -11.73
N SER A 143 -27.76 -13.54 -10.98
CA SER A 143 -27.91 -13.49 -9.52
C SER A 143 -29.37 -13.33 -9.07
N CYS A 144 -30.02 -12.21 -9.44
CA CYS A 144 -31.37 -11.89 -8.95
C CYS A 144 -32.50 -12.24 -9.92
N LYS A 145 -32.18 -12.70 -11.15
CA LYS A 145 -33.12 -13.04 -12.22
C LYS A 145 -33.96 -11.88 -12.76
N ALA A 146 -33.66 -10.64 -12.38
CA ALA A 146 -34.32 -9.47 -12.95
C ALA A 146 -33.85 -9.22 -14.40
N PRO A 147 -34.75 -8.79 -15.30
CA PRO A 147 -34.38 -8.33 -16.64
C PRO A 147 -33.78 -6.93 -16.59
N THR A 148 -32.75 -6.70 -17.40
CA THR A 148 -32.13 -5.40 -17.67
C THR A 148 -32.12 -5.19 -19.18
N TYR A 149 -32.73 -4.11 -19.66
CA TYR A 149 -32.65 -3.73 -21.07
C TYR A 149 -31.37 -2.93 -21.30
N VAL A 150 -30.50 -3.44 -22.16
CA VAL A 150 -29.23 -2.82 -22.49
C VAL A 150 -29.40 -2.00 -23.76
N HIS A 151 -29.06 -0.71 -23.67
CA HIS A 151 -29.01 0.17 -24.84
C HIS A 151 -27.55 0.31 -25.29
N HIS A 152 -27.32 0.09 -26.59
CA HIS A 152 -26.02 0.28 -27.25
C HIS A 152 -25.69 1.76 -27.42
#